data_AF-A0A0A1UIW5-F1
#
_entry.id   AF-A0A0A1UIW5-F1
#
_cell.length_a   1.000
_cell.length_b   1.000
_cell.length_c   1.000
_cell.angle_alpha   90.00
_cell.angle_beta   90.00
_cell.angle_gamma   90.00
#
_symmetry.space_group_name_H-M   'P 1'
#
loop_
_entity.id
_entity.type
_entity.pdbx_description
1 polymer ?
#
loop_
_entity_poly.entity_id
_entity_poly.type
_entity_poly.pdbx_seq_one_letter_code
_entity_poly.pdbx_strand_id
1 'polypeptide(L)'
;MLELLKRFEEESLEEEDEDGLVSRLEGIDLDKIDHETLWGLLSEEERQNFTRMLMDPTSEDSQKLLNTSQLLGGHEDPWWTLEDPSPDVLPIINQVPSNMLAGKFNHLLLFNIFHLSLTYAYTVRTFALSLLSTQLSDELEEIRGFMLPLSPFLRDKKSTTTFTSVDGVVTDWASRLPEVRLVCTRNPPYLLTSV
;
A
#
# COMPACT_ATOMS: atom_id res chain seq x y z
N MET A 1 30.14 -17.78 40.79
CA MET A 1 30.40 -16.81 39.69
C MET A 1 30.37 -17.51 38.33
N LEU A 2 30.97 -18.71 38.19
CA LEU A 2 30.80 -19.56 37.01
C LEU A 2 29.36 -20.09 36.83
N GLU A 3 28.62 -20.35 37.91
CA GLU A 3 27.21 -20.79 37.83
C GLU A 3 26.24 -19.69 37.35
N LEU A 4 26.55 -18.41 37.59
CA LEU A 4 25.75 -17.29 37.08
C LEU A 4 26.00 -17.10 35.57
N LEU A 5 27.24 -17.28 35.13
CA LEU A 5 27.58 -17.31 33.70
C LEU A 5 26.99 -18.53 32.99
N LYS A 6 26.98 -19.71 33.63
CA LYS A 6 26.30 -20.90 33.09
C LYS A 6 24.79 -20.68 32.95
N ARG A 7 24.15 -20.01 33.91
CA ARG A 7 22.73 -19.69 33.84
C ARG A 7 22.40 -18.68 32.73
N PHE A 8 23.26 -17.69 32.51
CA PHE A 8 23.14 -16.75 31.39
C PHE A 8 23.46 -17.39 30.01
N GLU A 9 24.33 -18.40 29.97
CA GLU A 9 24.60 -19.18 28.75
C GLU A 9 23.48 -20.19 28.44
N GLU A 10 22.85 -20.78 29.46
CA GLU A 10 21.64 -21.62 29.32
C GLU A 10 20.40 -20.78 28.92
N GLU A 11 20.26 -19.54 29.41
CA GLU A 11 19.13 -18.63 29.10
C GLU A 11 19.29 -17.92 27.73
N SER A 12 20.51 -17.85 27.19
CA SER A 12 20.76 -17.31 25.83
C SER A 12 20.72 -18.38 24.72
N LEU A 13 20.67 -19.67 25.09
CA LEU A 13 20.56 -20.81 24.17
C LEU A 13 19.10 -21.24 23.92
N GLU A 14 18.14 -20.59 24.55
CA GLU A 14 16.73 -20.58 24.10
C GLU A 14 16.62 -19.64 22.88
N GLU A 15 17.40 -19.93 21.84
CA GLU A 15 17.02 -19.59 20.47
C GLU A 15 15.79 -20.46 20.17
N GLU A 16 14.60 -19.95 20.49
CA GLU A 16 13.33 -20.54 20.13
C GLU A 16 13.38 -20.98 18.66
N ASP A 17 12.93 -22.20 18.38
CA ASP A 17 12.91 -22.87 17.06
C ASP A 17 12.05 -22.12 16.01
N GLU A 18 12.33 -20.85 15.71
CA GLU A 18 11.65 -20.01 14.70
C GLU A 18 11.66 -20.69 13.31
N ASP A 19 12.71 -21.47 13.03
CA ASP A 19 12.90 -22.21 11.77
C ASP A 19 11.86 -23.33 11.55
N GLY A 20 11.29 -23.87 12.62
CA GLY A 20 10.30 -24.94 12.56
C GLY A 20 8.96 -24.47 12.00
N LEU A 21 8.54 -23.25 12.35
CA LEU A 21 7.30 -22.66 11.89
C LEU A 21 7.38 -22.26 10.41
N VAL A 22 8.49 -21.65 10.01
CA VAL A 22 8.75 -21.26 8.61
C VAL A 22 8.69 -22.48 7.69
N SER A 23 9.30 -23.58 8.10
CA SER A 23 9.27 -24.85 7.35
C SER A 23 7.86 -25.47 7.22
N ARG A 24 6.97 -25.19 8.18
CA ARG A 24 5.57 -25.68 8.18
C ARG A 24 4.63 -24.79 7.36
N LEU A 25 4.97 -23.51 7.23
CA LEU A 25 4.25 -22.53 6.42
C LEU A 25 4.71 -22.47 4.96
N GLU A 26 5.90 -23.00 4.65
CA GLU A 26 6.42 -23.05 3.28
C GLU A 26 5.51 -23.89 2.36
N GLY A 27 4.91 -23.24 1.35
CA GLY A 27 4.06 -23.89 0.35
C GLY A 27 2.55 -23.84 0.62
N ILE A 28 2.12 -23.16 1.69
CA ILE A 28 0.69 -22.96 1.98
C ILE A 28 0.19 -21.64 1.38
N ASP A 29 -0.91 -21.72 0.62
CA ASP A 29 -1.60 -20.57 0.05
C ASP A 29 -2.47 -19.89 1.14
N LEU A 30 -1.92 -18.84 1.76
CA LEU A 30 -2.54 -18.11 2.87
C LEU A 30 -3.89 -17.47 2.49
N ASP A 31 -4.16 -17.25 1.21
CA ASP A 31 -5.40 -16.61 0.74
C ASP A 31 -6.58 -17.58 0.59
N LYS A 32 -6.32 -18.89 0.63
CA LYS A 32 -7.35 -19.94 0.44
C LYS A 32 -7.57 -20.84 1.65
N ILE A 33 -6.67 -20.80 2.63
CA ILE A 33 -6.74 -21.66 3.82
C ILE A 33 -7.73 -21.10 4.85
N ASP A 34 -8.40 -21.98 5.58
CA ASP A 34 -9.32 -21.63 6.65
C ASP A 34 -8.57 -21.33 7.97
N HIS A 35 -9.20 -20.50 8.80
CA HIS A 35 -8.62 -20.02 10.06
C HIS A 35 -8.34 -21.16 11.06
N GLU A 36 -9.16 -22.21 11.06
CA GLU A 36 -8.99 -23.35 11.97
C GLU A 36 -7.80 -24.21 11.57
N THR A 37 -7.58 -24.43 10.27
CA THR A 37 -6.38 -25.13 9.79
C THR A 37 -5.11 -24.33 10.04
N LEU A 38 -5.13 -23.00 9.85
CA LEU A 38 -3.98 -22.13 10.13
C LEU A 38 -3.64 -22.13 11.62
N TRP A 39 -4.65 -22.09 12.49
CA TRP A 39 -4.47 -22.27 13.93
C TRP A 39 -3.96 -23.68 14.25
N GLY A 40 -4.48 -24.69 13.56
CA GLY A 40 -4.07 -26.10 13.57
C GLY A 40 -2.57 -26.34 13.36
N LEU A 41 -1.95 -25.51 12.51
CA LEU A 41 -0.54 -25.57 12.14
C LEU A 41 0.40 -24.89 13.13
N LEU A 42 -0.11 -24.23 14.17
CA LEU A 42 0.70 -23.72 15.27
C LEU A 42 0.81 -24.80 16.36
N SER A 43 1.97 -24.91 17.01
CA SER A 43 2.16 -25.72 18.21
C SER A 43 1.33 -25.16 19.37
N GLU A 44 1.10 -25.97 20.40
CA GLU A 44 0.34 -25.52 21.58
C GLU A 44 1.07 -24.39 22.32
N GLU A 45 2.41 -24.38 22.28
CA GLU A 45 3.25 -23.34 22.89
C GLU A 45 3.16 -22.03 22.10
N GLU A 46 3.20 -22.09 20.77
CA GLU A 46 3.05 -20.93 19.88
C GLU A 46 1.67 -20.28 20.00
N ARG A 47 0.61 -21.10 20.12
CA ARG A 47 -0.76 -20.61 20.34
C ARG A 47 -0.90 -19.90 21.68
N GLN A 48 -0.27 -20.44 22.73
CA GLN A 48 -0.30 -19.84 24.05
C GLN A 48 0.51 -18.54 24.08
N ASN A 49 1.65 -18.50 23.39
CA ASN A 49 2.42 -17.27 23.23
C ASN A 49 1.60 -16.20 22.49
N PHE A 50 1.01 -16.53 21.33
CA PHE A 50 0.13 -15.63 20.59
C PHE A 50 -1.05 -15.13 21.43
N THR A 51 -1.71 -16.03 22.18
CA THR A 51 -2.85 -15.66 23.04
C THR A 51 -2.41 -14.76 24.19
N ARG A 52 -1.22 -15.01 24.77
CA ARG A 52 -0.62 -14.15 25.81
C ARG A 52 -0.31 -12.77 25.26
N MET A 53 0.26 -12.69 24.06
CA MET A 53 0.56 -11.43 23.38
C MET A 53 -0.72 -10.63 23.07
N LEU A 54 -1.78 -11.30 22.63
CA LEU A 54 -3.07 -10.65 22.33
C LEU A 54 -3.78 -10.12 23.58
N MET A 55 -3.61 -10.80 24.71
CA MET A 55 -4.24 -10.42 25.98
C MET A 55 -3.45 -9.37 26.75
N ASP A 56 -2.15 -9.19 26.47
CA ASP A 56 -1.31 -8.16 27.07
C ASP A 56 -0.61 -7.30 26.00
N PRO A 57 -1.23 -6.17 25.59
CA PRO A 57 -0.64 -5.26 24.62
C PRO A 57 0.56 -4.47 25.16
N THR A 58 0.87 -4.58 26.47
CA THR A 58 2.00 -3.89 27.11
C THR A 58 3.23 -4.77 27.30
N SER A 59 3.11 -6.08 27.05
CA SER A 59 4.24 -7.01 27.06
C SER A 59 5.29 -6.65 26.03
N GLU A 60 6.56 -6.93 26.33
CA GLU A 60 7.72 -6.64 25.46
C GLU A 60 7.59 -7.28 24.08
N ASP A 61 7.12 -8.53 24.01
CA ASP A 61 6.94 -9.24 22.74
C ASP A 61 5.80 -8.64 21.89
N SER A 62 4.70 -8.23 22.54
CA SER A 62 3.58 -7.54 21.90
C SER A 62 4.04 -6.17 21.38
N GLN A 63 4.82 -5.44 22.17
CA GLN A 63 5.42 -4.18 21.77
C GLN A 63 6.42 -4.38 20.63
N LYS A 64 7.19 -5.47 20.63
CA LYS A 64 8.08 -5.83 19.53
C LYS A 64 7.29 -6.06 18.23
N LEU A 65 6.15 -6.75 18.25
CA LEU A 65 5.26 -6.89 17.09
C LEU A 65 4.61 -5.57 16.65
N LEU A 66 4.18 -4.75 17.60
CA LEU A 66 3.61 -3.44 17.29
C LEU A 66 4.68 -2.50 16.70
N ASN A 67 5.92 -2.58 17.19
CA ASN A 67 7.04 -1.83 16.66
C ASN A 67 7.57 -2.41 15.34
N THR A 68 7.44 -3.72 15.07
CA THR A 68 7.74 -4.28 13.74
C THR A 68 6.69 -3.85 12.71
N SER A 69 5.42 -3.68 13.12
CA SER A 69 4.43 -3.03 12.26
C SER A 69 4.77 -1.55 11.97
N GLN A 70 5.48 -0.87 12.89
CA GLN A 70 6.09 0.43 12.64
C GLN A 70 7.39 0.35 11.83
N LEU A 71 8.13 -0.76 11.84
CA LEU A 71 9.30 -1.01 10.96
C LEU A 71 8.89 -1.34 9.51
N LEU A 72 7.70 -1.92 9.31
CA LEU A 72 6.99 -1.89 8.02
C LEU A 72 6.51 -0.46 7.65
N GLY A 73 6.61 0.49 8.59
CA GLY A 73 6.31 1.92 8.46
C GLY A 73 7.33 2.73 7.65
N GLY A 74 7.87 2.13 6.58
CA GLY A 74 8.43 2.90 5.47
C GLY A 74 7.34 3.57 4.62
N HIS A 75 6.08 3.15 4.78
CA HIS A 75 4.93 3.86 4.25
C HIS A 75 4.52 4.95 5.24
N GLU A 76 4.99 6.17 5.00
CA GLU A 76 4.34 7.36 5.56
C GLU A 76 2.86 7.32 5.18
N ASP A 77 1.98 7.63 6.13
CA ASP A 77 0.56 7.74 5.84
C ASP A 77 0.36 8.70 4.65
N PRO A 78 -0.55 8.39 3.72
CA PRO A 78 -0.68 9.21 2.54
C PRO A 78 -1.02 10.66 2.89
N TRP A 79 -0.41 11.62 2.19
CA TRP A 79 -0.54 13.05 2.53
C TRP A 79 -1.98 13.57 2.58
N TRP A 80 -2.92 12.91 1.91
CA TRP A 80 -4.35 13.26 1.93
C TRP A 80 -5.14 12.69 3.12
N THR A 81 -4.52 11.87 3.97
CA THR A 81 -5.12 11.40 5.24
C THR A 81 -4.58 12.15 6.46
N LEU A 82 -3.52 12.95 6.28
CA LEU A 82 -2.95 13.78 7.33
C LEU A 82 -3.85 15.02 7.56
N GLU A 83 -4.11 15.34 8.83
CA GLU A 83 -4.91 16.54 9.18
C GLU A 83 -4.15 17.83 8.84
N ASP A 84 -2.83 17.86 9.08
CA ASP A 84 -1.93 18.98 8.79
C ASP A 84 -0.64 18.49 8.12
N PRO A 85 -0.65 18.19 6.81
CA PRO A 85 0.54 17.73 6.10
C PRO A 85 1.59 18.85 6.05
N SER A 86 2.83 18.52 6.41
CA SER A 86 3.94 19.46 6.24
C SER A 86 4.18 19.71 4.74
N PRO A 87 4.69 20.90 4.36
CA PRO A 87 4.92 21.23 2.96
C PRO A 87 5.93 20.31 2.26
N ASP A 88 6.75 19.60 3.02
CA ASP A 88 7.74 18.66 2.50
C ASP A 88 7.13 17.33 2.02
N VAL A 89 5.94 16.97 2.52
CA VAL A 89 5.21 15.72 2.17
C VAL A 89 4.22 15.95 1.02
N LEU A 90 3.94 17.21 0.68
CA LEU A 90 3.04 17.57 -0.41
C LEU A 90 3.71 17.36 -1.79
N PRO A 91 2.94 16.97 -2.83
CA PRO A 91 3.46 16.89 -4.18
C PRO A 91 4.01 18.24 -4.65
N ILE A 92 5.29 18.26 -5.03
CA ILE A 92 5.95 19.45 -5.53
C ILE A 92 5.38 19.80 -6.90
N ILE A 93 4.66 20.92 -6.98
CA ILE A 93 4.21 21.50 -8.25
C ILE A 93 5.38 22.32 -8.82
N ASN A 94 6.18 21.70 -9.68
CA ASN A 94 7.19 22.43 -10.43
C ASN A 94 6.50 23.47 -11.33
N GLN A 95 6.95 24.72 -11.26
CA GLN A 95 6.46 25.76 -12.16
C GLN A 95 6.75 25.36 -13.60
N VAL A 96 5.70 25.29 -14.42
CA VAL A 96 5.85 25.00 -15.84
C VAL A 96 6.63 26.15 -16.48
N PRO A 97 7.77 25.88 -17.15
CA PRO A 97 8.55 26.91 -17.82
C PRO A 97 7.68 27.77 -18.74
N SER A 98 7.80 29.10 -18.65
CA SER A 98 6.93 30.06 -19.35
C SER A 98 6.94 29.92 -20.87
N ASN A 99 8.01 29.36 -21.43
CA ASN A 99 8.13 29.03 -22.86
C ASN A 99 7.18 27.90 -23.30
N MET A 100 6.75 27.02 -22.39
CA MET A 100 5.73 26.00 -22.65
C MET A 100 4.30 26.57 -22.61
N LEU A 101 4.12 27.74 -21.98
CA LEU A 101 2.84 28.45 -21.91
C LEU A 101 2.63 29.43 -23.07
N ALA A 102 3.58 29.53 -24.01
CA ALA A 102 3.56 30.47 -25.13
C ALA A 102 2.52 30.12 -26.23
N GLY A 103 1.73 29.04 -26.06
CA GLY A 103 0.69 28.62 -26.98
C GLY A 103 -0.73 28.98 -26.50
N LYS A 104 -1.70 29.04 -27.43
CA LYS A 104 -3.13 29.08 -27.06
C LYS A 104 -3.48 27.77 -26.35
N PHE A 105 -3.77 27.85 -25.06
CA PHE A 105 -4.21 26.70 -24.29
C PHE A 105 -5.53 26.16 -24.87
N ASN A 106 -5.52 24.91 -25.33
CA ASN A 106 -6.73 24.24 -25.76
C ASN A 106 -7.49 23.78 -24.51
N HIS A 107 -8.61 24.43 -24.22
CA HIS A 107 -9.47 24.12 -23.06
C HIS A 107 -9.92 22.66 -23.02
N LEU A 108 -9.96 21.95 -24.16
CA LEU A 108 -10.29 20.53 -24.20
C LEU A 108 -9.23 19.64 -23.52
N LEU A 109 -7.97 20.09 -23.45
CA LEU A 109 -6.92 19.36 -22.73
C LEU A 109 -7.17 19.30 -21.22
N LEU A 110 -8.04 20.16 -20.67
CA LEU A 110 -8.45 20.06 -19.26
C LEU A 110 -9.11 18.71 -18.96
N PHE A 111 -9.85 18.14 -19.91
CA PHE A 111 -10.48 16.84 -19.72
C PHE A 111 -9.46 15.71 -19.73
N ASN A 112 -8.40 15.81 -20.54
CA ASN A 112 -7.27 14.88 -20.48
C ASN A 112 -6.50 15.01 -19.17
N ILE A 113 -6.28 16.22 -18.68
CA ILE A 113 -5.68 16.45 -17.36
C ILE A 113 -6.56 15.84 -16.27
N PHE A 114 -7.88 16.04 -16.33
CA PHE A 114 -8.83 15.43 -15.41
C PHE A 114 -8.76 13.89 -15.43
N HIS A 115 -8.68 13.28 -16.62
CA HIS A 115 -8.46 11.84 -16.77
C HIS A 115 -7.16 11.38 -16.09
N LEU A 116 -6.07 12.14 -16.25
CA LEU A 116 -4.79 11.86 -15.60
C LEU A 116 -4.87 11.99 -14.08
N SER A 117 -5.50 13.05 -13.59
CA SER A 117 -5.72 13.25 -12.15
C SER A 117 -6.53 12.12 -11.55
N LEU A 118 -7.58 11.66 -12.24
CA LEU A 118 -8.40 10.54 -11.81
C LEU A 118 -7.60 9.23 -11.77
N THR A 119 -6.84 8.96 -12.83
CA THR A 119 -5.96 7.78 -12.90
C THR A 119 -4.90 7.82 -11.80
N TYR A 120 -4.22 8.95 -11.62
CA TYR A 120 -3.24 9.14 -10.56
C TYR A 120 -3.86 8.88 -9.19
N ALA A 121 -4.99 9.54 -8.89
CA ALA A 121 -5.68 9.46 -7.62
C ALA A 121 -6.19 8.05 -7.30
N TYR A 122 -6.57 7.26 -8.30
CA TYR A 122 -6.98 5.88 -8.14
C TYR A 122 -5.79 4.95 -7.92
N THR A 123 -4.72 5.08 -8.71
CA THR A 123 -3.49 4.29 -8.54
C THR A 123 -2.90 4.52 -7.15
N VAL A 124 -2.72 5.77 -6.79
CA VAL A 124 -2.13 6.19 -5.51
C VAL A 124 -2.94 5.68 -4.31
N ARG A 125 -4.28 5.60 -4.43
CA ARG A 125 -5.14 4.95 -3.42
C ARG A 125 -5.06 3.43 -3.43
N THR A 126 -4.99 2.80 -4.60
CA THR A 126 -4.99 1.33 -4.73
C THR A 126 -3.71 0.73 -4.15
N PHE A 127 -2.59 1.41 -4.33
CA PHE A 127 -1.29 0.98 -3.81
C PHE A 127 -0.93 1.63 -2.46
N ALA A 128 -1.83 2.43 -1.87
CA ALA A 128 -1.59 3.15 -0.62
C ALA A 128 -0.28 3.97 -0.59
N LEU A 129 0.09 4.59 -1.72
CA LEU A 129 1.35 5.31 -1.89
C LEU A 129 1.19 6.78 -1.48
N SER A 130 2.18 7.42 -0.86
CA SER A 130 2.14 8.88 -0.70
C SER A 130 2.29 9.60 -2.04
N LEU A 131 3.28 9.20 -2.85
CA LEU A 131 3.63 9.80 -4.13
C LEU A 131 4.12 8.73 -5.11
N LEU A 132 3.82 8.87 -6.40
CA LEU A 132 4.42 8.00 -7.43
C LEU A 132 5.93 8.23 -7.61
N SER A 133 6.43 9.41 -7.23
CA SER A 133 7.85 9.78 -7.41
C SER A 133 8.78 9.22 -6.34
N THR A 134 8.24 8.70 -5.24
CA THR A 134 9.04 8.14 -4.12
C THR A 134 9.29 6.64 -4.25
N GLN A 135 8.74 6.00 -5.29
CA GLN A 135 8.75 4.56 -5.47
C GLN A 135 10.08 4.02 -6.00
N LEU A 136 10.42 2.80 -5.60
CA LEU A 136 11.59 2.07 -6.10
C LEU A 136 11.33 1.57 -7.53
N SER A 137 12.41 1.27 -8.26
CA SER A 137 12.34 0.91 -9.68
C SER A 137 11.51 -0.35 -9.96
N ASP A 138 11.48 -1.30 -9.02
CA ASP A 138 10.79 -2.59 -9.21
C ASP A 138 9.27 -2.45 -9.02
N GLU A 139 8.83 -1.69 -8.01
CA GLU A 139 7.41 -1.36 -7.76
C GLU A 139 6.82 -0.49 -8.88
N LEU A 140 7.67 0.35 -9.50
CA LEU A 140 7.25 1.24 -10.56
C LEU A 140 6.76 0.47 -11.81
N GLU A 141 7.32 -0.70 -12.11
CA GLU A 141 6.88 -1.50 -13.26
C GLU A 141 5.49 -2.11 -13.03
N GLU A 142 5.18 -2.55 -11.80
CA GLU A 142 3.84 -3.03 -11.44
C GLU A 142 2.82 -1.89 -11.51
N ILE A 143 3.14 -0.74 -10.91
CA ILE A 143 2.33 0.47 -10.96
C ILE A 143 2.11 0.92 -12.41
N ARG A 144 3.14 0.85 -13.26
CA ARG A 144 3.05 1.17 -14.68
C ARG A 144 2.14 0.18 -15.41
N GLY A 145 2.27 -1.11 -15.11
CA GLY A 145 1.41 -2.18 -15.62
C GLY A 145 -0.06 -1.96 -15.28
N PHE A 146 -0.35 -1.42 -14.09
CA PHE A 146 -1.69 -1.05 -13.64
C PHE A 146 -2.21 0.26 -14.25
N MET A 147 -1.37 1.29 -14.34
CA MET A 147 -1.76 2.65 -14.73
C MET A 147 -1.92 2.83 -16.24
N LEU A 148 -1.04 2.23 -17.06
CA LEU A 148 -1.05 2.41 -18.51
C LEU A 148 -2.31 1.85 -19.21
N PRO A 149 -2.93 0.75 -18.78
CA PRO A 149 -4.23 0.31 -19.30
C PRO A 149 -5.36 1.31 -19.05
N LEU A 150 -5.36 1.98 -17.90
CA LEU A 150 -6.38 2.99 -17.55
C LEU A 150 -6.25 4.23 -18.43
N SER A 151 -5.02 4.67 -18.72
CA SER A 151 -4.73 5.85 -19.55
C SER A 151 -3.96 5.49 -20.83
N PRO A 152 -4.63 4.93 -21.86
CA PRO A 152 -3.96 4.45 -23.07
C PRO A 152 -3.25 5.55 -23.86
N PHE A 153 -3.71 6.79 -23.76
CA PHE A 153 -3.06 7.93 -24.42
C PHE A 153 -1.70 8.28 -23.81
N LEU A 154 -1.36 7.80 -22.61
CA LEU A 154 -0.01 7.91 -22.06
C LEU A 154 0.93 6.82 -22.62
N ARG A 155 0.37 5.69 -23.05
CA ARG A 155 1.14 4.57 -23.61
C ARG A 155 1.64 4.90 -25.01
N ASP A 156 0.78 5.50 -25.84
CA ASP A 156 1.14 5.86 -27.21
C ASP A 156 1.59 7.31 -27.31
N LYS A 157 2.88 7.51 -27.64
CA LYS A 157 3.49 8.83 -27.86
C LYS A 157 2.83 9.63 -28.99
N LYS A 158 2.10 8.96 -29.90
CA LYS A 158 1.38 9.60 -31.02
C LYS A 158 -0.11 9.75 -30.75
N SER A 159 -0.57 9.43 -29.55
CA SER A 159 -1.98 9.57 -29.20
C SER A 159 -2.43 11.03 -29.33
N THR A 160 -3.54 11.21 -30.02
CA THR A 160 -4.22 12.51 -30.18
C THR A 160 -5.57 12.54 -29.46
N THR A 161 -5.76 11.59 -28.53
CA THR A 161 -7.00 11.43 -27.77
C THR A 161 -7.31 12.74 -27.04
N THR A 162 -8.46 13.32 -27.34
CA THR A 162 -8.91 14.56 -26.70
C THR A 162 -10.33 14.35 -26.24
N PHE A 163 -10.58 14.54 -24.96
CA PHE A 163 -11.92 14.45 -24.40
C PHE A 163 -12.62 15.81 -24.50
N THR A 164 -13.95 15.79 -24.54
CA THR A 164 -14.77 17.00 -24.70
C THR A 164 -15.76 17.21 -23.56
N SER A 165 -15.90 16.24 -22.66
CA SER A 165 -16.77 16.31 -21.50
C SER A 165 -16.23 15.47 -20.34
N VAL A 166 -16.67 15.80 -19.12
CA VAL A 166 -16.37 15.00 -17.91
C VAL A 166 -16.97 13.60 -18.01
N ASP A 167 -18.21 13.50 -18.51
CA ASP A 167 -18.92 12.23 -18.68
C ASP A 167 -18.18 11.26 -19.62
N GLY A 168 -17.62 11.79 -20.72
CA GLY A 168 -16.81 11.01 -21.65
C GLY A 168 -15.51 10.51 -21.01
N VAL A 169 -14.89 11.32 -20.15
CA VAL A 169 -13.69 10.91 -19.39
C VAL A 169 -14.05 9.78 -18.42
N VAL A 170 -15.08 9.96 -17.61
CA VAL A 170 -15.49 8.97 -16.60
C VAL A 170 -15.89 7.66 -17.26
N THR A 171 -16.64 7.72 -18.37
CA THR A 171 -17.07 6.53 -19.11
C THR A 171 -15.87 5.78 -19.71
N ASP A 172 -14.95 6.48 -20.38
CA ASP A 172 -13.74 5.85 -20.93
C ASP A 172 -12.89 5.24 -19.82
N TRP A 173 -12.65 5.99 -18.75
CA TRP A 173 -11.85 5.55 -17.61
C TRP A 173 -12.47 4.33 -16.89
N ALA A 174 -13.77 4.38 -16.58
CA ALA A 174 -14.48 3.30 -15.89
C ALA A 174 -14.54 2.02 -16.72
N SER A 175 -14.65 2.12 -18.05
CA SER A 175 -14.65 0.96 -18.94
C SER A 175 -13.35 0.16 -18.94
N ARG A 176 -12.26 0.76 -18.43
CA ARG A 176 -10.91 0.20 -18.40
C ARG A 176 -10.50 -0.27 -17.01
N LEU A 177 -11.36 -0.07 -16.01
CA LEU A 177 -11.09 -0.54 -14.66
C LEU A 177 -10.93 -2.07 -14.69
N PRO A 178 -9.91 -2.61 -14.00
CA PRO A 178 -9.82 -4.05 -13.83
C PRO A 178 -11.09 -4.52 -13.09
N GLU A 179 -11.55 -5.74 -13.39
CA GLU A 179 -12.54 -6.40 -12.53
C GLU A 179 -11.91 -6.59 -11.15
N VAL A 180 -12.06 -5.61 -10.27
CA VAL A 180 -11.55 -5.68 -8.91
C VAL A 180 -12.30 -6.80 -8.19
N ARG A 181 -11.64 -7.94 -7.98
CA ARG A 181 -11.97 -8.82 -6.86
C ARG A 181 -11.70 -7.99 -5.61
N LEU A 182 -12.77 -7.47 -5.02
CA LEU A 182 -12.75 -6.76 -3.75
C LEU A 182 -12.28 -7.72 -2.66
N VAL A 183 -10.98 -7.91 -2.51
CA VAL A 183 -10.42 -8.29 -1.22
C VAL A 183 -10.41 -7.00 -0.42
N CYS A 184 -11.51 -6.75 0.28
CA CYS A 184 -11.63 -5.66 1.23
C CYS A 184 -10.61 -5.86 2.35
N THR A 185 -9.40 -5.31 2.20
CA THR A 185 -8.57 -4.97 3.34
C THR A 185 -8.95 -3.55 3.79
N ARG A 186 -9.53 -3.48 4.99
CA ARG A 186 -9.83 -2.29 5.80
C ARG A 186 -10.78 -1.23 5.21
N ASN A 187 -12.05 -1.42 5.56
CA ASN A 187 -13.02 -0.42 6.02
C ASN A 187 -12.62 1.08 5.86
N PRO A 188 -13.18 1.83 4.89
CA PRO A 188 -13.10 3.29 4.89
C PRO A 188 -14.28 3.90 5.68
N PRO A 189 -14.06 4.73 6.71
CA PRO A 189 -15.13 5.44 7.39
C PRO A 189 -15.41 6.77 6.69
N TYR A 190 -15.73 6.77 5.40
CA TYR A 190 -16.18 8.01 4.73
C TYR A 190 -17.33 7.71 3.78
N LEU A 191 -18.49 7.46 4.39
CA LEU A 191 -19.77 7.65 3.70
C LEU A 191 -19.89 9.13 3.35
N LEU A 192 -19.85 9.42 2.05
CA LEU A 192 -20.38 10.66 1.49
C LEU A 192 -21.87 10.75 1.86
N THR A 193 -22.18 11.46 2.95
CA THR A 193 -23.53 11.93 3.20
C THR A 193 -23.75 13.16 2.33
N SER A 194 -24.52 12.97 1.26
CA SER A 194 -25.15 14.06 0.51
C SER A 194 -26.11 14.84 1.41
N VAL A 195 -25.96 16.16 1.42
CA VAL A 195 -27.05 17.12 1.61
C VAL A 195 -27.02 18.06 0.41
#